data_AF-A0A317CG31-F1
#
_entry.id   AF-A0A317CG31-F1
#
_cell.length_a   1.000
_cell.length_b   1.000
_cell.length_c   1.000
_cell.angle_alpha   90.00
_cell.angle_beta   90.00
_cell.angle_gamma   90.00
#
_symmetry.space_group_name_H-M   'P 1'
#
loop_
_entity.id
_entity.type
_entity.pdbx_description
1 polymer ?
#
loop_
_entity_poly.entity_id
_entity_poly.type
_entity_poly.pdbx_seq_one_letter_code
_entity_poly.pdbx_strand_id
1 'polypeptide(L)'
;MEYQIHKCNYLPESGISIVCSDELTKDDQFIWQMLISHEANEDDLESNHLLENIGDLVWQTAVQIQCCPYCGEKLNRQLNKQEPLLHYHYYVC
;
A
#
# COMPACT_ATOMS: atom_id res chain seq x y z
N MET A 1 10.16 2.53 9.65
CA MET A 1 9.27 2.06 8.57
C MET A 1 9.83 2.61 7.28
N GLU A 2 10.57 1.78 6.55
CA GLU A 2 11.04 2.13 5.21
C GLU A 2 9.92 1.76 4.23
N TYR A 3 9.50 2.71 3.38
CA TYR A 3 8.52 2.44 2.34
C TYR A 3 9.06 2.92 0.99
N GLN A 4 8.68 2.25 -0.09
CA GLN A 4 9.03 2.64 -1.46
C GLN A 4 7.78 3.17 -2.16
N ILE A 5 7.92 4.20 -2.99
CA ILE A 5 6.83 4.71 -3.84
C ILE A 5 7.14 4.36 -5.28
N HIS A 6 6.17 3.79 -5.99
CA HIS A 6 6.26 3.59 -7.42
C HIS A 6 5.89 4.90 -8.14
N LYS A 7 6.86 5.48 -8.85
CA LYS A 7 6.64 6.69 -9.67
C LYS A 7 6.19 6.26 -11.07
N CYS A 8 4.99 6.68 -11.47
CA CYS A 8 4.43 6.37 -12.77
C CYS A 8 3.82 7.63 -13.40
N ASN A 9 4.19 7.91 -14.65
CA ASN A 9 3.73 9.10 -15.39
C ASN A 9 2.25 9.02 -15.80
N TYR A 10 1.64 7.85 -15.68
CA TYR A 10 0.25 7.59 -16.04
C TYR A 10 -0.68 7.53 -14.81
N LEU A 11 -0.13 7.74 -13.60
CA LEU A 11 -0.97 7.87 -12.41
C LEU A 11 -1.79 9.16 -12.48
N PRO A 12 -3.04 9.15 -12.00
CA PRO A 12 -3.80 10.37 -11.83
C PRO A 12 -3.11 11.30 -10.81
N GLU A 13 -3.37 12.59 -10.93
CA GLU A 13 -2.76 13.62 -10.06
C GLU A 13 -3.18 13.48 -8.59
N SER A 14 -4.36 12.93 -8.33
CA SER A 14 -4.91 12.71 -6.99
C SER A 14 -5.68 11.39 -6.87
N GLY A 15 -5.93 10.96 -5.63
CA GLY A 15 -6.77 9.81 -5.30
C GLY A 15 -6.13 8.43 -5.48
N ILE A 16 -4.95 8.32 -6.09
CA ILE A 16 -4.24 7.05 -6.26
C ILE A 16 -2.77 7.20 -5.91
N SER A 17 -2.25 6.30 -5.08
CA SER A 17 -0.81 6.15 -4.86
C SER A 17 -0.41 4.68 -4.83
N ILE A 18 0.81 4.36 -5.26
CA ILE A 18 1.32 2.98 -5.24
C ILE A 18 2.56 2.95 -4.35
N VAL A 19 2.47 2.18 -3.27
CA VAL A 19 3.48 2.11 -2.21
C VAL A 19 3.86 0.67 -1.92
N CYS A 20 5.08 0.48 -1.43
CA CYS A 20 5.59 -0.78 -0.94
C CYS A 20 5.96 -0.59 0.52
N SER A 21 5.32 -1.33 1.42
CA SER A 21 5.58 -1.24 2.87
C SER A 21 5.78 -2.64 3.47
N ASP A 22 6.40 -2.65 4.65
CA ASP A 22 6.55 -3.79 5.54
C ASP A 22 5.27 -4.02 6.35
N GLU A 23 4.12 -4.14 5.67
CA GLU A 23 2.94 -4.61 6.42
C GLU A 23 3.22 -6.03 6.92
N LEU A 24 3.16 -6.17 8.25
CA LEU A 24 3.47 -7.32 9.10
C LEU A 24 2.78 -8.61 8.67
N THR A 25 3.13 -9.14 7.50
CA THR A 25 2.84 -10.51 7.14
C THR A 25 3.80 -11.41 7.91
N LYS A 26 3.35 -12.61 8.26
CA LYS A 26 4.14 -13.61 9.01
C LYS A 26 5.49 -13.97 8.38
N ASP A 27 5.71 -13.54 7.14
CA ASP A 27 6.85 -13.88 6.29
C ASP A 27 7.82 -12.70 6.04
N ASP A 28 7.67 -11.55 6.74
CA ASP A 28 8.54 -10.36 6.61
C ASP A 28 8.74 -9.89 5.16
N GLN A 29 7.69 -9.99 4.32
CA GLN A 29 7.76 -9.60 2.92
C GLN A 29 7.21 -8.19 2.70
N PHE A 30 7.97 -7.37 1.98
CA PHE A 30 7.47 -6.11 1.44
C PHE A 30 6.39 -6.37 0.38
N ILE A 31 5.23 -5.73 0.53
CA ILE A 31 4.09 -5.88 -0.37
C ILE A 31 3.78 -4.57 -1.05
N TRP A 32 3.67 -4.63 -2.37
CA TRP A 32 3.18 -3.52 -3.18
C TRP A 32 1.66 -3.40 -3.06
N GLN A 33 1.20 -2.18 -2.80
CA GLN A 33 -0.18 -1.83 -2.59
C GLN A 33 -0.52 -0.58 -3.40
N MET A 34 -1.71 -0.58 -3.98
CA MET A 34 -2.34 0.61 -4.50
C MET A 34 -3.31 1.15 -3.45
N LEU A 35 -3.06 2.37 -3.00
CA LEU A 35 -3.97 3.12 -2.14
C LEU A 35 -4.90 3.93 -3.04
N ILE A 36 -6.20 3.70 -2.88
CA ILE A 36 -7.25 4.49 -3.49
C ILE A 36 -7.83 5.35 -2.38
N SER A 37 -7.84 6.66 -2.55
CA SER A 37 -8.34 7.62 -1.57
C SER A 37 -9.36 8.58 -2.17
N HIS A 38 -10.24 9.05 -1.29
CA HIS A 38 -11.11 10.19 -1.55
C HIS A 38 -10.76 11.28 -0.54
N GLU A 39 -10.46 12.46 -1.05
CA GLU A 39 -10.17 13.66 -0.28
C GLU A 39 -11.37 14.59 -0.33
N ALA A 40 -11.65 15.25 0.78
CA ALA A 40 -12.84 16.05 0.98
C ALA A 40 -12.84 17.25 0.01
N ASN A 41 -13.97 17.45 -0.66
CA ASN A 41 -14.25 18.68 -1.41
C ASN A 41 -15.25 19.57 -0.66
N GLU A 42 -15.67 20.68 -1.29
CA GLU A 42 -16.64 21.61 -0.69
C GLU A 42 -17.97 20.92 -0.34
N ASP A 43 -18.50 20.07 -1.22
CA ASP A 43 -19.76 19.34 -1.00
C ASP A 43 -19.65 18.36 0.20
N ASP A 44 -18.49 17.73 0.38
CA ASP A 44 -18.22 16.84 1.50
C ASP A 44 -18.22 17.60 2.84
N LEU A 45 -17.68 18.83 2.88
CA LEU A 45 -17.67 19.68 4.07
C LEU A 45 -19.08 20.16 4.44
N GLU A 46 -19.90 20.48 3.45
CA GLU A 46 -21.29 20.87 3.68
C GLU A 46 -22.13 19.72 4.24
N SER A 47 -21.86 18.50 3.80
CA SER A 47 -22.63 17.31 4.17
C SER A 47 -22.12 16.60 5.42
N ASN A 48 -20.84 16.79 5.81
CA ASN A 48 -20.24 16.13 6.95
C ASN A 48 -19.47 17.11 7.86
N HIS A 49 -20.09 17.47 8.98
CA HIS A 49 -19.52 18.39 9.98
C HIS A 49 -18.28 17.87 10.73
N LEU A 50 -17.84 16.63 10.50
CA LEU A 50 -16.59 16.10 11.05
C LEU A 50 -15.38 16.43 10.18
N LEU A 51 -15.59 16.84 8.92
CA LEU A 51 -14.52 17.28 8.03
C LEU A 51 -14.28 18.77 8.27
N GLU A 52 -13.02 19.16 8.40
CA GLU A 52 -12.66 20.54 8.75
C GLU A 52 -12.16 21.30 7.52
N ASN A 53 -11.46 20.63 6.60
CA ASN A 53 -10.78 21.26 5.47
C ASN A 53 -10.95 20.48 4.16
N ILE A 54 -10.94 21.22 3.04
CA ILE A 54 -10.76 20.64 1.70
C ILE A 54 -9.40 19.92 1.68
N GLY A 55 -9.38 18.69 1.19
CA GLY A 55 -8.20 17.83 1.19
C GLY A 55 -8.14 16.85 2.37
N ASP A 56 -9.04 16.96 3.35
CA ASP A 56 -9.11 15.99 4.45
C ASP A 56 -9.41 14.58 3.91
N LEU A 57 -8.75 13.56 4.44
CA LEU A 57 -8.98 12.19 4.00
C LEU A 57 -10.36 11.72 4.46
N VAL A 58 -11.28 11.51 3.51
CA VAL A 58 -12.62 10.99 3.80
C VAL A 58 -12.57 9.47 3.98
N TRP A 59 -11.91 8.79 3.04
CA TRP A 59 -11.65 7.35 3.14
C TRP A 59 -10.44 6.96 2.29
N GLN A 60 -9.85 5.81 2.64
CA GLN A 60 -8.80 5.16 1.87
C GLN A 60 -9.01 3.65 1.91
N THR A 61 -8.73 2.98 0.79
CA THR A 61 -8.63 1.51 0.72
C THR A 61 -7.29 1.12 0.10
N ALA A 62 -6.71 0.03 0.60
CA ALA A 62 -5.50 -0.56 0.06
C ALA A 62 -5.84 -1.83 -0.73
N VAL A 63 -5.22 -1.99 -1.90
CA VAL A 63 -5.33 -3.19 -2.73
C VAL A 63 -3.94 -3.70 -3.04
N GLN A 64 -3.66 -4.96 -2.71
CA GLN A 64 -2.39 -5.58 -3.04
C GLN A 64 -2.27 -5.78 -4.56
N ILE A 65 -1.15 -5.38 -5.15
CA ILE A 65 -0.92 -5.47 -6.59
C ILE A 65 0.47 -6.04 -6.89
N GLN A 66 0.59 -6.70 -8.04
CA GLN A 66 1.87 -7.23 -8.54
C GLN A 66 2.41 -6.43 -9.73
N CYS A 67 1.56 -5.64 -10.36
CA CYS A 67 1.89 -4.77 -11.49
C CYS A 67 1.19 -3.43 -11.29
N CYS A 68 1.81 -2.35 -11.74
CA CYS A 68 1.16 -1.04 -11.81
C CYS A 68 0.05 -1.09 -12.87
N PRO A 69 -1.22 -0.80 -12.51
CA PRO A 69 -2.33 -0.86 -13.47
C PRO A 69 -2.30 0.25 -14.53
N TYR A 70 -1.43 1.26 -14.38
CA TYR A 70 -1.34 2.40 -15.28
C TYR A 70 -0.23 2.28 -16.32
N CYS A 71 1.00 1.90 -15.93
CA CYS A 71 2.10 1.71 -16.87
C CYS A 71 2.35 0.23 -17.25
N GLY A 72 1.73 -0.72 -16.55
CA GLY A 72 1.96 -2.15 -16.73
C GLY A 72 3.28 -2.67 -16.15
N GLU A 73 4.07 -1.83 -15.49
CA GLU A 73 5.34 -2.25 -14.89
C GLU A 73 5.11 -3.29 -13.80
N LYS A 74 5.90 -4.37 -13.84
CA LYS A 74 5.89 -5.40 -12.81
C LYS A 74 6.60 -4.88 -11.55
N LEU A 75 5.89 -4.89 -10.43
CA LEU A 75 6.39 -4.40 -9.15
C LEU A 75 7.12 -5.53 -8.44
N ASN A 76 8.45 -5.50 -8.47
CA ASN A 76 9.27 -6.52 -7.85
C ASN A 76 9.16 -6.44 -6.32
N ARG A 77 8.78 -7.54 -5.68
CA ARG A 77 8.91 -7.70 -4.23
C ARG A 77 10.39 -7.83 -3.91
N GLN A 78 10.93 -6.89 -3.13
CA GLN A 78 12.23 -7.12 -2.51
C GLN A 78 12.01 -8.11 -1.37
N LEU A 79 12.24 -9.39 -1.67
CA LEU A 79 12.41 -10.39 -0.64
C LEU A 79 13.71 -10.02 0.09
N ASN A 80 13.62 -9.60 1.35
CA ASN A 80 14.81 -9.59 2.19
C ASN A 80 15.31 -11.04 2.24
N LYS A 81 16.48 -11.29 1.66
CA LYS A 81 17.14 -12.61 1.64
C LYS A 81 17.71 -12.96 3.02
N GLN A 82 16.89 -12.92 4.06
CA GLN A 82 17.18 -13.64 5.29
C GLN A 82 16.30 -14.89 5.25
N GLU A 83 16.80 -15.95 4.63
CA GLU A 83 16.21 -17.27 4.81
C GLU A 83 16.25 -17.59 6.31
N PRO A 84 15.11 -17.79 7.00
CA PRO A 84 15.18 -18.36 8.32
C PRO A 84 15.59 -19.82 8.14
N LEU A 85 16.75 -20.19 8.72
CA LEU A 85 17.14 -21.58 8.91
C LEU A 85 16.05 -22.28 9.72
N LEU A 86 15.07 -22.89 9.05
CA LEU A 86 14.03 -23.70 9.67
C LEU A 86 14.69 -24.96 10.26
N HIS A 87 15.08 -24.88 11.52
CA HIS A 87 15.53 -26.03 12.28
C HIS A 87 14.30 -26.84 12.69
N TYR A 88 14.03 -27.92 11.96
CA TYR A 88 12.98 -28.88 12.33
C TYR A 88 13.41 -29.61 13.61
N HIS A 89 12.83 -29.24 14.76
CA HIS A 89 12.85 -30.11 15.93
C HIS A 89 11.81 -31.21 15.75
N TYR A 90 12.26 -32.37 15.28
CA TYR A 90 11.49 -33.60 15.36
C TYR A 90 11.44 -34.03 16.82
N TYR A 91 10.30 -33.81 17.49
CA TYR A 91 10.01 -34.52 18.73
C TYR A 91 9.70 -35.97 18.37
N VAL A 92 10.64 -36.86 18.68
CA VAL A 92 10.41 -38.29 18.69
C VAL A 92 9.64 -38.60 19.98
N CYS A 93 8.48 -39.24 19.85
CA CYS A 93 7.61 -39.65 20.95
C CYS A 93 8.30 -40.57 21.95
#